data_AF-A0A2E1AM22-F1
#
_entry.id   AF-A0A2E1AM22-F1
#
_cell.length_a   1.000
_cell.length_b   1.000
_cell.length_c   1.000
_cell.angle_alpha   90.00
_cell.angle_beta   90.00
_cell.angle_gamma   90.00
#
_symmetry.space_group_name_H-M   'P 1'
#
loop_
_entity.id
_entity.type
_entity.pdbx_description
1 polymer ?
#
loop_
_entity_poly.entity_id
_entity_poly.type
_entity_poly.pdbx_seq_one_letter_code
_entity_poly.pdbx_strand_id
1 'polypeptide(L)'
;MTVIEARQIAVNIIRLAELVARFQAKYGRNYVMSLDCTEDAYRLYEDILEQQATIAELLHPQALDIAYNRFGEWWTRHDVIDSAIVNEMAMDACNLVNRAGYMEENGQTESHTLLPIEKSIAGMLHPSARQMARERALTSLEAS
;
A
#
# COMPACT_ATOMS: atom_id res chain seq x y z
N MET A 1 6.30 1.99 15.19
CA MET A 1 7.03 1.88 13.92
C MET A 1 8.45 2.41 14.07
N THR A 2 9.44 1.66 13.58
CA THR A 2 10.87 1.96 13.54
C THR A 2 11.29 2.49 12.16
N VAL A 3 12.53 2.99 12.05
CA VAL A 3 13.10 3.40 10.76
C VAL A 3 13.20 2.22 9.79
N ILE A 4 13.50 1.03 10.30
CA ILE A 4 13.64 -0.20 9.49
C ILE A 4 12.28 -0.56 8.86
N GLU A 5 11.21 -0.56 9.67
CA GLU A 5 9.84 -0.83 9.20
C GLU A 5 9.39 0.22 8.17
N ALA A 6 9.66 1.51 8.42
CA ALA A 6 9.34 2.57 7.48
C ALA A 6 10.08 2.40 6.13
N ARG A 7 11.34 1.97 6.16
CA ARG A 7 12.12 1.66 4.93
C ARG A 7 11.53 0.47 4.19
N GLN A 8 11.07 -0.56 4.90
CA GLN A 8 10.40 -1.71 4.28
C GLN A 8 9.12 -1.30 3.55
N ILE A 9 8.31 -0.41 4.15
CA ILE A 9 7.14 0.17 3.48
C ILE A 9 7.55 0.89 2.19
N ALA A 10 8.57 1.75 2.26
CA ALA A 10 9.06 2.46 1.08
C ALA A 10 9.53 1.53 -0.05
N VAL A 11 10.30 0.48 0.28
CA VAL A 11 10.75 -0.53 -0.70
C VAL A 11 9.56 -1.24 -1.36
N ASN A 12 8.55 -1.64 -0.59
CA ASN A 12 7.37 -2.31 -1.13
C ASN A 12 6.51 -1.38 -2.01
N ILE A 13 6.46 -0.09 -1.71
CA ILE A 13 5.79 0.91 -2.56
C ILE A 13 6.54 1.12 -3.88
N ILE A 14 7.87 1.10 -3.88
CA ILE A 14 8.65 1.16 -5.13
C ILE A 14 8.41 -0.10 -5.98
N ARG A 15 8.30 -1.28 -5.37
CA ARG A 15 7.92 -2.51 -6.10
C ARG A 15 6.52 -2.41 -6.68
N LEU A 16 5.56 -1.85 -5.95
CA LEU A 16 4.23 -1.57 -6.47
C LEU A 16 4.30 -0.63 -7.69
N ALA A 17 5.13 0.41 -7.64
CA ALA A 17 5.33 1.33 -8.76
C ALA A 17 5.87 0.61 -10.00
N GLU A 18 6.80 -0.32 -9.82
CA GLU A 18 7.31 -1.16 -10.91
C GLU A 18 6.20 -2.01 -11.54
N LEU A 19 5.39 -2.71 -10.73
CA LEU A 19 4.29 -3.54 -11.22
C LEU A 19 3.25 -2.73 -11.98
N VAL A 20 2.86 -1.57 -11.44
CA VAL A 20 1.90 -0.66 -12.08
C VAL A 20 2.47 -0.09 -13.38
N ALA A 21 3.73 0.31 -13.41
CA ALA A 21 4.38 0.79 -14.62
C ALA A 21 4.42 -0.30 -15.71
N ARG A 22 4.73 -1.55 -15.34
CA ARG A 22 4.71 -2.69 -16.26
C ARG A 22 3.31 -2.96 -16.81
N PHE A 23 2.29 -2.95 -15.94
CA PHE A 23 0.90 -3.13 -16.35
C PHE A 23 0.46 -2.03 -17.31
N GLN A 24 0.68 -0.76 -16.96
CA GLN A 24 0.28 0.39 -17.76
C GLN A 24 1.04 0.48 -19.10
N ALA A 25 2.31 0.08 -19.15
CA ALA A 25 3.08 0.03 -20.38
C ALA A 25 2.54 -1.03 -21.36
N LYS A 26 2.02 -2.14 -20.84
CA LYS A 26 1.51 -3.25 -21.66
C LYS A 26 0.06 -3.08 -22.09
N TYR A 27 -0.81 -2.65 -21.17
CA TYR A 27 -2.26 -2.64 -21.36
C TYR A 27 -2.86 -1.23 -21.47
N GLY A 28 -2.09 -0.21 -21.11
CA GLY A 28 -2.53 1.17 -21.05
C GLY A 28 -3.10 1.56 -19.68
N ARG A 29 -3.05 2.86 -19.37
CA ARG A 29 -3.51 3.41 -18.10
C ARG A 29 -5.02 3.21 -17.83
N ASN A 30 -5.82 3.18 -18.90
CA ASN A 30 -7.28 3.12 -18.81
C ASN A 30 -7.82 1.70 -19.07
N TYR A 31 -6.98 0.68 -18.94
CA TYR A 31 -7.41 -0.70 -19.09
C TYR A 31 -8.39 -1.07 -17.98
N VAL A 32 -9.49 -1.72 -18.34
CA VAL A 32 -10.54 -2.20 -17.43
C VAL A 32 -10.48 -3.71 -17.42
N MET A 33 -10.42 -4.30 -16.22
CA MET A 33 -10.42 -5.74 -16.05
C MET A 33 -11.80 -6.29 -16.43
N SER A 34 -11.82 -7.35 -17.23
CA SER A 34 -13.05 -8.03 -17.64
C SER A 34 -12.87 -9.55 -17.54
N LEU A 35 -13.98 -10.30 -17.61
CA LEU A 35 -13.93 -11.77 -17.60
C LEU A 35 -13.14 -12.36 -18.78
N ASP A 36 -12.99 -11.58 -19.86
CA ASP A 36 -12.26 -11.98 -21.07
C ASP A 36 -10.83 -11.43 -21.10
N CYS A 37 -10.34 -10.86 -19.98
CA CYS A 37 -8.96 -10.38 -19.92
C CYS A 37 -7.98 -11.53 -20.11
N THR A 38 -6.81 -11.22 -20.68
CA THR A 38 -5.76 -12.22 -20.87
C THR A 38 -5.26 -12.68 -19.50
N GLU A 39 -4.94 -13.97 -19.38
CA GLU A 39 -4.32 -14.56 -18.18
C GLU A 39 -3.15 -13.72 -17.64
N ASP A 40 -2.31 -13.18 -18.51
CA ASP A 40 -1.19 -12.33 -18.12
C ASP A 40 -1.61 -10.99 -17.48
N ALA A 41 -2.69 -10.37 -17.97
CA ALA A 41 -3.24 -9.15 -17.37
C ALA A 41 -3.81 -9.44 -15.99
N TYR A 42 -4.53 -10.56 -15.86
CA TYR A 42 -5.06 -11.01 -14.57
C TYR A 42 -3.94 -11.27 -13.56
N ARG A 43 -2.90 -12.01 -13.95
CA ARG A 43 -1.74 -12.27 -13.09
C ARG A 43 -1.03 -11.00 -12.63
N LEU A 44 -0.79 -10.03 -13.51
CA LEU A 44 -0.18 -8.76 -13.10
C LEU A 44 -1.09 -7.95 -12.17
N TYR A 45 -2.41 -8.01 -12.36
CA TYR A 45 -3.36 -7.40 -11.44
C TYR A 45 -3.31 -8.06 -10.06
N GLU A 46 -3.26 -9.39 -10.00
CA GLU A 46 -3.09 -10.13 -8.74
C GLU A 46 -1.77 -9.77 -8.05
N ASP A 47 -0.66 -9.72 -8.78
CA ASP A 47 0.65 -9.29 -8.24
C ASP A 47 0.58 -7.87 -7.64
N ILE A 48 -0.15 -6.95 -8.31
CA ILE A 48 -0.39 -5.57 -7.82
C ILE A 48 -1.22 -5.58 -6.54
N LEU A 49 -2.26 -6.41 -6.47
CA LEU A 49 -3.12 -6.51 -5.29
C LEU A 49 -2.38 -7.14 -4.11
N GLU A 50 -1.58 -8.17 -4.38
CA GLU A 50 -0.74 -8.85 -3.40
C GLU A 50 0.33 -7.91 -2.83
N GLN A 51 0.96 -7.11 -3.70
CA GLN A 51 1.94 -6.12 -3.26
C GLN A 51 1.30 -5.02 -2.41
N GLN A 52 0.06 -4.62 -2.70
CA GLN A 52 -0.72 -3.72 -1.83
C GLN A 52 -1.05 -4.37 -0.48
N ALA A 53 -1.36 -5.68 -0.44
CA ALA A 53 -1.63 -6.40 0.79
C ALA A 53 -0.37 -6.48 1.67
N THR A 54 0.78 -6.78 1.05
CA THR A 54 2.10 -6.74 1.73
C THR A 54 2.38 -5.37 2.33
N ILE A 55 2.04 -4.27 1.64
CA ILE A 55 2.18 -2.92 2.21
C ILE A 55 1.24 -2.74 3.41
N ALA A 56 -0.01 -3.18 3.31
CA ALA A 56 -0.98 -3.09 4.40
C ALA A 56 -0.53 -3.84 5.66
N GLU A 57 0.09 -5.02 5.53
CA GLU A 57 0.63 -5.80 6.66
C GLU A 57 1.72 -5.06 7.45
N LEU A 58 2.46 -4.18 6.80
CA LEU A 58 3.52 -3.39 7.43
C LEU A 58 3.00 -2.14 8.14
N LEU A 59 1.74 -1.74 7.90
CA LEU A 59 1.13 -0.59 8.54
C LEU A 59 0.62 -0.94 9.94
N HIS A 60 0.55 0.05 10.81
CA HIS A 60 -0.07 -0.09 12.11
C HIS A 60 -1.54 -0.52 11.96
N PRO A 61 -2.05 -1.48 12.74
CA PRO A 61 -3.42 -1.98 12.59
C PRO A 61 -4.50 -0.89 12.62
N GLN A 62 -4.35 0.09 13.52
CA GLN A 62 -5.26 1.25 13.59
C GLN A 62 -5.27 2.11 12.32
N ALA A 63 -4.22 2.08 11.50
CA ALA A 63 -4.19 2.78 10.22
C ALA A 63 -5.10 2.10 9.19
N LEU A 64 -5.23 0.77 9.25
CA LEU A 64 -6.10 -0.02 8.37
C LEU A 64 -7.58 0.19 8.73
N ASP A 65 -7.88 0.37 10.01
CA ASP A 65 -9.24 0.59 10.52
C ASP A 65 -9.81 1.97 10.16
N ILE A 66 -8.98 3.01 10.26
CA ILE A 66 -9.39 4.40 10.01
C ILE A 66 -8.50 5.00 8.93
N ALA A 67 -8.63 4.46 7.71
CA ALA A 67 -7.89 4.91 6.55
C ALA A 67 -8.37 6.29 6.05
N TYR A 68 -7.43 7.14 5.61
CA TYR A 68 -7.74 8.48 5.08
C TYR A 68 -7.82 8.45 3.55
N ASN A 69 -9.04 8.42 3.02
CA ASN A 69 -9.30 8.30 1.58
C ASN A 69 -9.06 9.62 0.82
N ARG A 70 -7.80 10.04 0.63
CA ARG A 70 -7.46 11.29 -0.10
C ARG A 70 -7.90 11.27 -1.57
N PHE A 71 -7.93 10.10 -2.19
CA PHE A 71 -8.22 9.92 -3.61
C PHE A 71 -9.65 9.42 -3.87
N GLY A 72 -10.51 9.47 -2.85
CA GLY A 72 -11.84 8.87 -2.87
C GLY A 72 -11.79 7.37 -3.08
N GLU A 73 -12.88 6.81 -3.59
CA GLU A 73 -12.99 5.38 -3.91
C GLU A 73 -12.44 5.12 -5.31
N TRP A 74 -11.13 5.34 -5.52
CA TRP A 74 -10.51 5.20 -6.85
C TRP A 74 -10.77 3.82 -7.48
N TRP A 75 -10.87 2.79 -6.65
CA TRP A 75 -11.17 1.41 -7.02
C TRP A 75 -12.55 1.21 -7.66
N THR A 76 -13.47 2.18 -7.51
CA THR A 76 -14.78 2.14 -8.20
C THR A 76 -14.70 2.60 -9.65
N ARG A 77 -13.63 3.33 -10.01
CA ARG A 77 -13.41 3.90 -11.34
C ARG A 77 -12.36 3.14 -12.13
N HIS A 78 -11.42 2.50 -11.43
CA HIS A 78 -10.30 1.78 -12.01
C HIS A 78 -10.06 0.50 -11.21
N ASP A 79 -9.99 -0.63 -11.89
CA ASP A 79 -9.69 -1.91 -11.23
C ASP A 79 -8.24 -1.94 -10.72
N VAL A 80 -7.33 -1.32 -11.48
CA VAL A 80 -5.89 -1.28 -11.17
C VAL A 80 -5.51 0.11 -10.67
N ILE A 81 -4.76 0.15 -9.57
CA ILE A 81 -4.21 1.40 -9.03
C ILE A 81 -3.32 2.09 -10.07
N ASP A 82 -3.43 3.41 -10.19
CA ASP A 82 -2.65 4.17 -11.16
C ASP A 82 -1.33 4.71 -10.59
N SER A 83 -0.41 5.06 -11.48
CA SER A 83 0.90 5.59 -11.12
C SER A 83 0.85 6.92 -10.37
N ALA A 84 -0.21 7.72 -10.50
CA ALA A 84 -0.35 8.96 -9.75
C ALA A 84 -0.59 8.67 -8.26
N ILE A 85 -1.47 7.72 -7.95
CA ILE A 85 -1.72 7.27 -6.56
C ILE A 85 -0.45 6.63 -5.99
N VAL A 86 0.26 5.81 -6.76
CA VAL A 86 1.50 5.18 -6.26
C VAL A 86 2.61 6.20 -6.00
N ASN A 87 2.74 7.25 -6.82
CA ASN A 87 3.68 8.34 -6.58
C ASN A 87 3.37 9.08 -5.27
N GLU A 88 2.09 9.29 -4.98
CA GLU A 88 1.62 9.91 -3.74
C GLU A 88 1.90 9.03 -2.52
N MET A 89 1.71 7.71 -2.65
CA MET A 89 2.17 6.73 -1.65
C MET A 89 3.67 6.80 -1.43
N ALA A 90 4.47 6.94 -2.49
CA ALA A 90 5.93 7.03 -2.37
C ALA A 90 6.37 8.30 -1.63
N MET A 91 5.70 9.44 -1.85
CA MET A 91 5.95 10.66 -1.07
C MET A 91 5.62 10.47 0.41
N ASP A 92 4.48 9.87 0.72
CA ASP A 92 4.10 9.56 2.11
C ASP A 92 5.10 8.59 2.76
N ALA A 93 5.60 7.60 2.03
CA ALA A 93 6.59 6.64 2.52
C ALA A 93 7.95 7.32 2.82
N CYS A 94 8.41 8.21 1.94
CA CYS A 94 9.61 9.01 2.21
C CYS A 94 9.43 9.88 3.47
N ASN A 95 8.25 10.50 3.65
CA ASN A 95 7.93 11.26 4.85
C ASN A 95 7.95 10.37 6.10
N LEU A 96 7.45 9.14 5.99
CA LEU A 96 7.47 8.14 7.05
C LEU A 96 8.90 7.81 7.49
N VAL A 97 9.79 7.52 6.53
CA VAL A 97 11.20 7.22 6.78
C VAL A 97 11.90 8.41 7.43
N ASN A 98 11.69 9.63 6.91
CA ASN A 98 12.30 10.84 7.46
C ASN A 98 11.88 11.09 8.91
N ARG A 99 10.59 10.95 9.21
CA ARG A 99 10.08 11.16 10.58
C ARG A 99 10.54 10.06 11.53
N ALA A 100 10.49 8.81 11.11
CA ALA A 100 11.01 7.71 11.92
C ALA A 100 12.50 7.94 12.23
N GLY A 101 13.30 8.38 11.25
CA GLY A 101 14.73 8.66 11.43
C GLY A 101 14.97 9.80 12.41
N TYR A 102 14.20 10.89 12.28
CA TYR A 102 14.25 11.99 13.24
C TYR A 102 13.90 11.53 14.66
N MET A 103 12.87 10.71 14.82
CA MET A 103 12.46 10.19 16.14
C MET A 103 13.54 9.29 16.76
N GLU A 104 14.14 8.41 15.97
CA GLU A 104 15.23 7.53 16.41
C GLU A 104 16.44 8.33 16.92
N GLU A 105 16.88 9.34 16.17
CA GLU A 105 18.01 10.21 16.55
C GLU A 105 17.73 11.10 17.78
N ASN A 106 16.47 11.51 17.98
CA ASN A 106 16.08 12.37 19.10
C ASN A 106 15.55 11.59 20.30
N GLY A 107 15.58 10.25 20.28
CA GLY A 107 15.09 9.41 21.37
C GLY A 107 13.57 9.53 21.62
N GLN A 108 12.81 9.95 20.61
CA GLN A 108 11.35 10.08 20.71
C GLN A 108 10.68 8.75 20.40
N THR A 109 9.81 8.29 21.30
CA THR A 109 9.06 7.03 21.14
C THR A 109 7.62 7.22 20.69
N GLU A 110 7.16 8.46 20.51
CA GLU A 110 5.74 8.73 20.24
C GLU A 110 5.32 8.38 18.81
N SER A 111 4.75 7.18 18.65
CA SER A 111 4.20 6.67 17.38
C SER A 111 3.05 7.51 16.78
N HIS A 112 2.47 8.43 17.56
CA HIS A 112 1.29 9.21 17.14
C HIS A 112 1.57 10.16 15.97
N THR A 113 2.83 10.56 15.74
CA THR A 113 3.21 11.45 14.63
C THR A 113 3.32 10.73 13.29
N LEU A 114 3.46 9.40 13.31
CA LEU A 114 3.57 8.53 12.14
C LEU A 114 2.20 8.02 11.68
N LEU A 115 1.30 7.73 12.63
CA LEU A 115 -0.02 7.17 12.36
C LEU A 115 -0.84 7.93 11.30
N PRO A 116 -0.85 9.29 11.24
CA PRO A 116 -1.57 10.00 10.18
C PRO A 116 -1.03 9.71 8.77
N ILE A 117 0.28 9.50 8.63
CA ILE A 117 0.90 9.15 7.34
C ILE A 117 0.54 7.72 6.97
N GLU A 118 0.58 6.79 7.93
CA GLU A 118 0.15 5.42 7.71
C GLU A 118 -1.32 5.32 7.30
N LYS A 119 -2.20 6.11 7.93
CA LYS A 119 -3.62 6.22 7.56
C LYS A 119 -3.80 6.74 6.14
N SER A 120 -2.95 7.68 5.73
CA SER A 120 -2.92 8.20 4.36
C SER A 120 -2.52 7.12 3.36
N ILE A 121 -1.46 6.36 3.64
CA ILE A 121 -1.04 5.21 2.82
C ILE A 121 -2.16 4.17 2.76
N ALA A 122 -2.73 3.78 3.90
CA ALA A 122 -3.83 2.83 3.97
C ALA A 122 -5.05 3.26 3.14
N GLY A 123 -5.35 4.57 3.08
CA GLY A 123 -6.46 5.10 2.29
C GLY A 123 -6.21 5.11 0.78
N MET A 124 -4.98 4.88 0.35
CA MET A 124 -4.61 4.70 -1.06
C MET A 124 -4.63 3.24 -1.50
N LEU A 125 -4.61 2.28 -0.57
CA LEU A 125 -4.66 0.85 -0.87
C LEU A 125 -6.07 0.37 -1.23
N HIS A 126 -6.14 -0.60 -2.14
CA HIS A 126 -7.39 -1.27 -2.49
C HIS A 126 -8.06 -1.89 -1.25
N PRO A 127 -9.39 -1.80 -1.06
CA PRO A 127 -10.08 -2.40 0.08
C PRO A 127 -9.80 -3.90 0.24
N SER A 128 -9.80 -4.66 -0.86
CA SER A 128 -9.48 -6.10 -0.81
C SER A 128 -8.07 -6.38 -0.32
N ALA A 129 -7.07 -5.57 -0.69
CA ALA A 129 -5.71 -5.72 -0.19
C ALA A 129 -5.62 -5.51 1.33
N ARG A 130 -6.36 -4.52 1.86
CA ARG A 130 -6.46 -4.30 3.31
C ARG A 130 -7.16 -5.46 4.02
N GLN A 131 -8.18 -6.04 3.40
CA GLN A 131 -8.86 -7.22 3.93
C GLN A 131 -7.95 -8.44 3.95
N MET A 132 -7.21 -8.71 2.86
CA MET A 132 -6.23 -9.79 2.78
C MET A 132 -5.19 -9.70 3.91
N ALA A 133 -4.65 -8.50 4.15
CA ALA A 133 -3.70 -8.27 5.24
C ALA A 133 -4.30 -8.59 6.64
N ARG A 134 -5.56 -8.22 6.87
CA ARG A 134 -6.26 -8.54 8.12
C ARG A 134 -6.49 -10.05 8.29
N GLU A 135 -6.88 -10.75 7.24
CA GLU A 135 -7.11 -12.19 7.26
C GLU A 135 -5.81 -12.97 7.54
N ARG A 136 -4.68 -12.49 7.00
CA ARG A 136 -3.34 -13.03 7.30
C ARG A 136 -2.92 -12.81 8.74
N ALA A 137 -3.21 -11.63 9.28
CA ALA A 137 -2.95 -11.35 10.69
C ALA A 137 -3.74 -12.31 11.60
N LEU A 138 -5.02 -12.55 11.30
CA LEU A 138 -5.86 -13.50 12.05
C LEU A 138 -5.34 -14.94 11.97
N THR A 139 -5.02 -15.43 10.78
CA THR A 139 -4.48 -16.79 10.60
C THR A 139 -3.13 -16.99 11.28
N SER A 140 -2.27 -15.96 11.33
CA SER A 140 -0.99 -16.03 12.06
C SER A 140 -1.16 -16.14 13.59
N LEU A 141 -2.23 -15.54 14.14
CA LEU A 141 -2.56 -15.61 15.57
C LEU A 141 -3.12 -16.97 15.98
N GLU A 142 -3.92 -17.60 15.11
CA GLU A 142 -4.46 -18.95 15.35
C GLU A 142 -3.39 -20.04 15.29
N ALA A 143 -2.28 -19.78 14.59
CA ALA A 143 -1.15 -20.71 14.45
C ALA A 143 -0.08 -20.59 15.54
N SER A 144 -0.18 -19.59 16.43
CA SER A 144 0.80 -19.29 17.51
C SER A 144 0.31 -19.76 18.87
#